data_AF-A0A7W2RTE4-F1
#
_entry.id   AF-A0A7W2RTE4-F1
#
_cell.length_a   1.000
_cell.length_b   1.000
_cell.length_c   1.000
_cell.angle_alpha   90.00
_cell.angle_beta   90.00
_cell.angle_gamma   90.00
#
_symmetry.space_group_name_H-M   'P 1'
#
loop_
_entity.id
_entity.type
_entity.pdbx_description
1 polymer ?
#
loop_
_entity_poly.entity_id
_entity_poly.type
_entity_poly.pdbx_seq_one_letter_code
_entity_poly.pdbx_strand_id
1 'polypeptide(L)'
;MMKCDVIYKGISNTKNIANLAGIIKRSFPNASKDDIVKYLKQNDLTLFSDVDEEKANKIQQAILKFGGKADIQFKNNNEDLFNIEEVEEDTTQETTNKNQESQTLKVDELLIAKPWKRSVVFFIDQLLITGCALLIGFLVTTFISASVENLEYLGFVLSLIYFTLMTANMSNGKTIGARLLKVKVVDENASPLNFTKSFIRSALFLVGFAFFLITAVSIFFNPKRRGFHDLISGAYVIEEEESSFASNAFTQKAQKVALEHLKRAQGIGMKKLQESVVQINSSMPYLENAGYTIAELEMELGVSPKVIVIVKMNNETTLTMDELKEKVKDKPIVTMLVNAIKMSADLQKKISIKSMRSVGMEISLAVTPSVKLLFAR
;
A
#
# COMPACT_ATOMS: atom_id res chain seq x y z
N MET A 1 6.39 -27.07 -2.19
CA MET A 1 5.50 -26.44 -3.19
C MET A 1 4.85 -25.23 -2.55
N MET A 2 5.00 -24.05 -3.13
CA MET A 2 4.36 -22.83 -2.61
C MET A 2 2.84 -22.93 -2.81
N LYS A 3 2.08 -22.69 -1.74
CA LYS A 3 0.63 -22.66 -1.77
C LYS A 3 0.17 -21.25 -2.14
N CYS A 4 -0.74 -21.17 -3.11
CA CYS A 4 -1.20 -19.90 -3.67
C CYS A 4 -2.72 -19.77 -3.53
N ASP A 5 -3.18 -18.53 -3.35
CA ASP A 5 -4.58 -18.16 -3.43
C ASP A 5 -4.84 -17.43 -4.75
N VAL A 6 -5.90 -17.83 -5.46
CA VAL A 6 -6.32 -17.19 -6.72
C VAL A 6 -7.44 -16.20 -6.43
N ILE A 7 -7.15 -14.91 -6.60
CA ILE A 7 -8.09 -13.82 -6.33
C ILE A 7 -8.66 -13.31 -7.65
N TYR A 8 -9.98 -13.39 -7.78
CA TYR A 8 -10.74 -12.87 -8.90
C TYR A 8 -11.11 -11.40 -8.68
N LYS A 9 -10.61 -10.54 -9.56
CA LYS A 9 -10.78 -9.08 -9.52
C LYS A 9 -11.90 -8.59 -10.47
N GLY A 10 -12.82 -9.47 -10.84
CA GLY A 10 -13.96 -9.15 -11.70
C GLY A 10 -13.72 -9.39 -13.20
N ILE A 11 -14.76 -9.20 -14.01
CA ILE A 11 -14.76 -9.45 -15.46
C ILE A 11 -15.28 -8.23 -16.21
N SER A 12 -14.56 -7.83 -17.27
CA SER A 12 -14.91 -6.61 -18.00
C SER A 12 -16.14 -6.77 -18.90
N ASN A 13 -16.51 -8.00 -19.28
CA ASN A 13 -17.68 -8.28 -20.09
C ASN A 13 -18.62 -9.27 -19.37
N THR A 14 -19.77 -8.77 -18.91
CA THR A 14 -20.77 -9.54 -18.17
C THR A 14 -21.40 -10.68 -18.98
N LYS A 15 -21.35 -10.63 -20.32
CA LYS A 15 -21.83 -11.72 -21.19
C LYS A 15 -20.97 -12.99 -21.10
N ASN A 16 -19.71 -12.88 -20.65
CA ASN A 16 -18.79 -14.02 -20.55
C ASN A 16 -18.84 -14.73 -19.19
N ILE A 17 -19.57 -14.20 -18.21
CA ILE A 17 -19.69 -14.75 -16.85
C ILE A 17 -20.28 -16.16 -16.87
N ALA A 18 -21.28 -16.42 -17.71
CA ALA A 18 -21.93 -17.72 -17.80
C ALA A 18 -21.00 -18.81 -18.36
N ASN A 19 -20.05 -18.44 -19.21
CA ASN A 19 -19.03 -19.34 -19.77
C ASN A 19 -17.93 -19.62 -18.74
N LEU A 20 -17.48 -18.59 -18.02
CA LEU A 20 -16.50 -18.74 -16.93
C LEU A 20 -17.07 -19.58 -15.76
N ALA A 21 -18.33 -19.37 -15.39
CA ALA A 21 -19.03 -20.17 -14.38
C ALA A 21 -19.11 -21.66 -14.75
N GLY A 22 -19.23 -21.98 -16.06
CA GLY A 22 -19.25 -23.36 -16.54
C GLY A 22 -17.91 -24.09 -16.32
N ILE A 23 -16.79 -23.39 -16.40
CA ILE A 23 -15.45 -23.95 -16.14
C ILE A 23 -15.22 -24.08 -14.64
N ILE A 24 -15.59 -23.05 -13.86
CA ILE A 24 -15.43 -23.04 -12.41
C ILE A 24 -16.30 -24.11 -11.74
N LYS A 25 -17.50 -24.40 -12.28
CA LYS A 25 -18.36 -25.49 -11.80
C LYS A 25 -17.67 -26.86 -11.80
N ARG A 26 -16.73 -27.12 -12.73
CA ARG A 26 -15.96 -28.37 -12.74
C ARG A 26 -15.10 -28.56 -11.50
N SER A 27 -14.73 -27.46 -10.84
CA SER A 27 -13.96 -27.47 -9.60
C SER A 27 -14.86 -27.40 -8.34
N PHE A 28 -16.17 -27.15 -8.49
CA PHE A 28 -17.15 -27.06 -7.41
C PHE A 28 -18.41 -27.89 -7.73
N PRO A 29 -18.33 -29.24 -7.62
CA PRO A 29 -19.39 -30.14 -8.08
C PRO A 29 -20.73 -29.97 -7.33
N ASN A 30 -20.70 -29.43 -6.10
CA ASN A 30 -21.87 -29.27 -5.24
C ASN A 30 -22.58 -27.90 -5.40
N ALA A 31 -22.07 -27.00 -6.25
CA ALA A 31 -22.64 -25.66 -6.43
C ALA A 31 -23.43 -25.54 -7.76
N SER A 32 -24.61 -24.90 -7.69
CA SER A 32 -25.40 -24.62 -8.90
C SER A 32 -24.71 -23.58 -9.78
N LYS A 33 -24.88 -23.69 -11.11
CA LYS A 33 -24.28 -22.76 -12.08
C LYS A 33 -24.75 -21.32 -11.82
N ASP A 34 -26.00 -21.14 -11.42
CA ASP A 34 -26.58 -19.83 -11.15
C ASP A 34 -26.05 -19.20 -9.87
N ASP A 35 -25.73 -20.02 -8.85
CA ASP A 35 -25.08 -19.54 -7.62
C ASP A 35 -23.66 -19.07 -7.89
N ILE A 36 -22.92 -19.80 -8.74
CA ILE A 36 -21.58 -19.40 -9.19
C ILE A 36 -21.63 -18.12 -10.01
N VAL A 37 -22.61 -17.95 -10.90
CA VAL A 37 -22.81 -16.69 -11.65
C VAL A 37 -23.12 -15.52 -10.71
N LYS A 38 -23.96 -15.72 -9.69
CA LYS A 38 -24.30 -14.70 -8.70
C LYS A 38 -23.08 -14.33 -7.85
N TYR A 39 -22.25 -15.31 -7.52
CA TYR A 39 -21.00 -15.12 -6.80
C TYR A 39 -19.98 -14.34 -7.64
N LEU A 40 -19.74 -14.73 -8.90
CA LEU A 40 -18.80 -14.07 -9.83
C LEU A 40 -19.19 -12.64 -10.26
N LYS A 41 -20.40 -12.19 -9.94
CA LYS A 41 -20.80 -10.78 -10.07
C LYS A 41 -20.22 -9.88 -8.98
N GLN A 42 -19.70 -10.46 -7.89
CA GLN A 42 -18.98 -9.74 -6.85
C GLN A 42 -17.52 -9.59 -7.27
N ASN A 43 -16.94 -8.40 -7.04
CA ASN A 43 -15.53 -8.12 -7.32
C ASN A 43 -14.68 -8.46 -6.09
N ASP A 44 -13.43 -8.83 -6.31
CA ASP A 44 -12.42 -9.17 -5.27
C ASP A 44 -12.81 -10.40 -4.42
N LEU A 45 -12.91 -11.55 -5.08
CA LEU A 45 -13.23 -12.83 -4.45
C LEU A 45 -12.04 -13.79 -4.47
N THR A 46 -11.72 -14.41 -3.33
CA THR A 46 -10.82 -15.56 -3.30
C THR A 46 -11.54 -16.77 -3.87
N LEU A 47 -11.23 -17.13 -5.12
CA LEU A 47 -11.90 -18.24 -5.81
C LEU A 47 -11.36 -19.60 -5.37
N PHE A 48 -10.06 -19.69 -5.16
CA PHE A 48 -9.42 -20.92 -4.71
C PHE A 48 -8.31 -20.57 -3.73
N SER A 49 -8.28 -21.26 -2.60
CA SER A 49 -7.24 -21.14 -1.60
C SER A 49 -6.39 -22.40 -1.54
N ASP A 50 -5.11 -22.25 -1.21
CA ASP A 50 -4.15 -23.35 -1.03
C ASP A 50 -3.95 -24.24 -2.28
N VAL A 51 -3.91 -23.62 -3.46
CA VAL A 51 -3.69 -24.29 -4.74
C VAL A 51 -2.22 -24.27 -5.15
N ASP A 52 -1.74 -25.37 -5.73
CA ASP A 52 -0.40 -25.45 -6.31
C ASP A 52 -0.20 -24.39 -7.40
N GLU A 53 0.97 -23.78 -7.46
CA GLU A 53 1.32 -22.71 -8.41
C GLU A 53 1.00 -23.05 -9.88
N GLU A 54 1.28 -24.28 -10.33
CA GLU A 54 0.99 -24.71 -11.70
C GLU A 54 -0.52 -24.74 -12.01
N LYS A 55 -1.34 -25.16 -11.02
CA LYS A 55 -2.79 -25.15 -11.14
C LYS A 55 -3.34 -23.73 -11.04
N ALA A 56 -2.77 -22.89 -10.16
CA ALA A 56 -3.13 -21.48 -10.01
C ALA A 56 -2.90 -20.71 -11.31
N ASN A 57 -1.77 -20.93 -11.98
CA ASN A 57 -1.44 -20.32 -13.28
C ASN A 57 -2.41 -20.75 -14.40
N LYS A 58 -2.78 -22.05 -14.46
CA LYS A 58 -3.79 -22.54 -15.43
C LYS A 58 -5.17 -21.92 -15.19
N ILE A 59 -5.56 -21.74 -13.92
CA ILE A 59 -6.82 -21.10 -13.55
C ILE A 59 -6.80 -19.60 -13.91
N GLN A 60 -5.69 -18.90 -13.63
CA GLN A 60 -5.54 -17.49 -13.99
C GLN A 60 -5.62 -17.29 -15.51
N GLN A 61 -4.93 -18.13 -16.30
CA GLN A 61 -5.02 -18.04 -17.76
C GLN A 61 -6.42 -18.30 -18.29
N ALA A 62 -7.17 -19.24 -17.69
CA ALA A 62 -8.56 -19.46 -18.04
C ALA A 62 -9.40 -18.21 -17.75
N ILE A 63 -9.22 -17.57 -16.58
CA ILE A 63 -9.94 -16.34 -16.22
C ILE A 63 -9.61 -15.20 -17.19
N LEU A 64 -8.33 -14.99 -17.52
CA LEU A 64 -7.88 -13.98 -18.48
C LEU A 64 -8.44 -14.20 -19.89
N LYS A 65 -8.49 -15.46 -20.35
CA LYS A 65 -9.02 -15.84 -21.68
C LYS A 65 -10.49 -15.45 -21.88
N PHE A 66 -11.28 -15.41 -20.81
CA PHE A 66 -12.69 -14.99 -20.86
C PHE A 66 -12.91 -13.51 -20.54
N GLY A 67 -11.84 -12.71 -20.46
CA GLY A 67 -11.88 -11.28 -20.17
C GLY A 67 -12.03 -10.95 -18.69
N GLY A 68 -11.74 -11.91 -17.81
CA GLY A 68 -11.66 -11.75 -16.37
C GLY A 68 -10.29 -11.23 -15.93
N LYS A 69 -10.21 -10.57 -14.78
CA LYS A 69 -8.96 -10.18 -14.11
C LYS A 69 -8.77 -11.11 -12.91
N ALA A 70 -7.59 -11.72 -12.81
CA ALA A 70 -7.23 -12.55 -11.66
C ALA A 70 -5.80 -12.28 -11.24
N ASP A 71 -5.58 -12.29 -9.93
CA ASP A 71 -4.29 -12.13 -9.29
C ASP A 71 -3.95 -13.39 -8.49
N ILE A 72 -2.67 -13.71 -8.36
CA ILE A 72 -2.20 -14.87 -7.60
C ILE A 72 -1.44 -14.34 -6.40
N GLN A 73 -1.93 -14.64 -5.20
CA GLN A 73 -1.22 -14.33 -3.96
C GLN A 73 -0.51 -15.57 -3.44
N PHE A 74 0.81 -15.48 -3.31
CA PHE A 74 1.63 -16.52 -2.70
C PHE A 74 1.52 -16.43 -1.19
N LYS A 75 1.18 -17.54 -0.52
CA LYS A 75 1.31 -17.62 0.95
C LYS A 75 2.78 -17.86 1.26
N ASN A 76 3.49 -16.82 1.72
CA ASN A 76 4.79 -17.00 2.35
C ASN A 76 4.58 -17.80 3.63
N ASN A 77 4.97 -19.07 3.61
CA ASN A 77 5.37 -19.75 4.84
C ASN A 77 6.69 -19.12 5.24
N ASN A 78 6.68 -18.20 6.20
CA ASN A 78 7.81 -17.89 7.07
C ASN A 78 7.27 -17.12 8.29
N GLU A 79 7.16 -17.87 9.39
CA GLU A 79 7.66 -17.40 10.68
C GLU A 79 9.07 -16.79 10.45
N ASP A 80 9.42 -15.73 11.17
CA ASP A 80 10.66 -14.92 11.04
C ASP A 80 10.56 -13.67 10.15
N LEU A 81 9.78 -12.69 10.59
CA LEU A 81 10.00 -11.28 10.21
C LEU A 81 9.43 -10.31 11.26
N PHE A 82 10.02 -10.37 12.46
CA PHE A 82 10.04 -9.25 13.41
C PHE A 82 11.39 -9.30 14.13
N ASN A 83 12.42 -8.67 13.56
CA ASN A 83 13.62 -8.31 14.29
C ASN A 83 13.76 -6.78 14.24
N ILE A 84 13.28 -6.13 15.31
CA ILE A 84 13.43 -4.69 15.54
C ILE A 84 14.62 -4.56 16.51
N GLU A 85 15.84 -4.80 16.03
CA GLU A 85 17.08 -4.55 16.77
C GLU A 85 18.18 -4.22 15.76
N GLU A 86 18.20 -2.96 15.31
CA GLU A 86 19.35 -2.19 14.81
C GLU A 86 18.78 -0.93 14.16
N VAL A 87 18.57 0.14 14.93
CA VAL A 87 18.90 1.54 14.59
C VAL A 87 18.68 2.37 15.88
N GLU A 88 19.65 2.32 16.79
CA GLU A 88 19.93 3.41 17.72
C GLU A 88 21.45 3.51 17.82
N GLU A 89 22.05 4.38 17.00
CA GLU A 89 23.07 5.33 17.44
C GLU A 89 23.49 6.24 16.27
N ASP A 90 23.62 7.51 16.63
CA ASP A 90 24.30 8.58 15.92
C ASP A 90 23.54 9.34 14.81
N THR A 91 22.82 10.38 15.23
CA THR A 91 23.00 11.74 14.68
C THR A 91 22.27 12.76 15.56
N THR A 92 22.85 13.02 16.74
CA THR A 92 22.54 14.24 17.50
C THR A 92 23.57 15.30 17.15
N GLN A 93 23.49 15.86 15.93
CA GLN A 93 24.13 17.12 15.52
C GLN A 93 23.87 17.35 14.03
N GLU A 94 22.81 18.09 13.70
CA GLU A 94 22.73 19.09 12.61
C GLU A 94 21.28 19.57 12.46
N THR A 95 20.71 20.05 13.57
CA THR A 95 19.44 20.79 13.56
C THR A 95 19.72 22.28 13.44
N THR A 96 20.50 22.72 12.44
CA THR A 96 20.56 24.15 12.03
C THR A 96 21.16 24.27 10.62
N ASN A 97 20.36 23.97 9.58
CA ASN A 97 20.44 24.52 8.20
C ASN A 97 19.70 23.61 7.20
N LYS A 98 18.38 23.51 7.32
CA LYS A 98 17.52 22.98 6.24
C LYS A 98 16.45 24.00 5.87
N ASN A 99 16.91 25.15 5.41
CA ASN A 99 16.17 25.95 4.45
C ASN A 99 17.01 25.96 3.17
N GLN A 100 16.43 25.47 2.07
CA GLN A 100 17.01 25.35 0.72
C GLN A 100 17.96 24.16 0.47
N GLU A 101 17.41 22.96 0.50
CA GLU A 101 17.79 21.96 -0.50
C GLU A 101 16.49 21.33 -1.02
N SER A 102 16.03 21.82 -2.17
CA SER A 102 14.97 21.15 -2.92
C SER A 102 15.49 19.77 -3.28
N GLN A 103 14.93 18.72 -2.68
CA GLN A 103 15.12 17.35 -3.15
C GLN A 103 14.79 17.31 -4.65
N THR A 104 15.81 17.22 -5.48
CA THR A 104 15.67 17.13 -6.92
C THR A 104 15.20 15.71 -7.23
N LEU A 105 13.89 15.55 -7.40
CA LEU A 105 13.28 14.31 -7.85
C LEU A 105 13.95 13.89 -9.16
N LYS A 106 14.52 12.67 -9.20
CA LYS A 106 15.10 12.13 -10.43
C LYS A 106 13.99 11.62 -11.34
N VAL A 107 14.10 11.87 -12.64
CA VAL A 107 13.08 11.43 -13.61
C VAL A 107 12.85 9.93 -13.64
N ASP A 108 13.84 9.12 -13.23
CA ASP A 108 13.74 7.66 -13.21
C ASP A 108 12.68 7.14 -12.22
N GLU A 109 12.27 7.96 -11.24
CA GLU A 109 11.21 7.65 -10.28
C GLU A 109 9.81 8.11 -10.76
N LEU A 110 9.75 8.87 -11.86
CA LEU A 110 8.51 9.46 -12.36
C LEU A 110 7.86 8.61 -13.46
N LEU A 111 6.52 8.60 -13.49
CA LEU A 111 5.75 7.89 -14.51
C LEU A 111 5.95 8.52 -15.88
N ILE A 112 6.63 7.81 -16.78
CA ILE A 112 6.82 8.25 -18.17
C ILE A 112 5.50 8.23 -18.94
N ALA A 113 5.23 9.30 -19.68
CA ALA A 113 3.97 9.45 -20.40
C ALA A 113 3.79 8.43 -21.54
N LYS A 114 2.56 7.88 -21.63
CA LYS A 114 2.19 6.95 -22.70
C LYS A 114 2.30 7.61 -24.09
N PRO A 115 2.74 6.88 -25.13
CA PRO A 115 2.95 7.44 -26.48
C PRO A 115 1.71 8.12 -27.09
N TRP A 116 0.52 7.58 -26.84
CA TRP A 116 -0.72 8.13 -27.38
C TRP A 116 -1.06 9.50 -26.79
N LYS A 117 -0.75 9.75 -25.51
CA LYS A 117 -0.98 11.07 -24.87
C LYS A 117 -0.21 12.16 -25.60
N ARG A 118 1.06 11.89 -25.95
CA ARG A 118 1.91 12.81 -26.72
C ARG A 118 1.31 13.13 -28.09
N SER A 119 0.74 12.12 -28.75
CA SER A 119 0.08 12.30 -30.07
C SER A 119 -1.15 13.19 -29.95
N VAL A 120 -2.00 12.96 -28.94
CA VAL A 120 -3.21 13.78 -28.73
C VAL A 120 -2.85 15.21 -28.30
N VAL A 121 -1.82 15.41 -27.46
CA VAL A 121 -1.29 16.76 -27.13
C VAL A 121 -0.94 17.51 -28.41
N PHE A 122 -0.18 16.88 -29.31
CA PHE A 122 0.21 17.49 -30.58
C PHE A 122 -1.00 17.90 -31.42
N PHE A 123 -2.00 17.02 -31.57
CA PHE A 123 -3.20 17.37 -32.33
C PHE A 123 -3.97 18.55 -31.73
N ILE A 124 -4.11 18.62 -30.41
CA ILE A 124 -4.79 19.73 -29.73
C ILE A 124 -4.03 21.04 -29.95
N ASP A 125 -2.71 21.04 -29.72
CA ASP A 125 -1.89 22.23 -29.89
C ASP A 125 -1.85 22.68 -31.36
N GLN A 126 -1.82 21.74 -32.30
CA GLN A 126 -1.83 22.03 -33.73
C GLN A 126 -3.15 22.67 -34.17
N LEU A 127 -4.30 22.18 -33.68
CA LEU A 127 -5.61 22.80 -33.97
C LEU A 127 -5.67 24.24 -33.44
N LEU A 128 -5.16 24.47 -32.23
CA LEU A 128 -5.12 25.78 -31.62
C LEU A 128 -4.25 26.76 -32.43
N ILE A 129 -3.02 26.36 -32.78
CA ILE A 129 -2.12 27.22 -33.56
C ILE A 129 -2.69 27.49 -34.95
N THR A 130 -3.25 26.46 -35.62
CA THR A 130 -3.85 26.62 -36.95
C THR A 130 -5.03 27.58 -36.90
N GLY A 131 -5.91 27.47 -35.89
CA GLY A 131 -7.02 28.40 -35.70
C GLY A 131 -6.56 29.84 -35.49
N CYS A 132 -5.53 30.06 -34.66
CA CYS A 132 -4.93 31.38 -34.46
C CYS A 132 -4.28 31.91 -35.76
N ALA A 133 -3.55 31.08 -36.50
CA ALA A 133 -2.90 31.49 -37.75
C ALA A 133 -3.93 31.90 -38.81
N LEU A 134 -5.05 31.15 -38.94
CA LEU A 134 -6.15 31.50 -39.85
C LEU A 134 -6.85 32.79 -39.44
N LEU A 135 -7.11 32.99 -38.14
CA LEU A 135 -7.71 34.22 -37.63
C LEU A 135 -6.81 35.44 -37.92
N ILE A 136 -5.53 35.35 -37.59
CA ILE A 136 -4.56 36.43 -37.83
C ILE A 136 -4.41 36.67 -39.33
N GLY A 137 -4.29 35.61 -40.13
CA GLY A 137 -4.21 35.71 -41.58
C GLY A 137 -5.43 36.44 -42.16
N PHE A 138 -6.64 36.04 -41.77
CA PHE A 138 -7.88 36.69 -42.19
C PHE A 138 -7.93 38.18 -41.83
N LEU A 139 -7.52 38.54 -40.60
CA LEU A 139 -7.49 39.94 -40.16
C LEU A 139 -6.47 40.74 -40.97
N VAL A 140 -5.26 40.21 -41.17
CA VAL A 140 -4.20 40.88 -41.93
C VAL A 140 -4.60 41.06 -43.39
N THR A 141 -5.16 40.05 -44.05
CA THR A 141 -5.61 40.18 -45.44
C THR A 141 -6.76 41.17 -45.57
N THR A 142 -7.68 41.23 -44.59
CA THR A 142 -8.86 42.12 -44.63
C THR A 142 -8.51 43.57 -44.34
N PHE A 143 -7.65 43.84 -43.36
CA PHE A 143 -7.35 45.21 -42.90
C PHE A 143 -6.09 45.81 -43.52
N ILE A 144 -5.13 44.98 -43.93
CA ILE A 144 -3.82 45.43 -44.44
C ILE A 144 -3.70 45.14 -45.95
N SER A 145 -4.69 44.47 -46.56
CA SER A 145 -4.69 44.10 -47.99
C SER A 145 -3.43 43.33 -48.42
N ALA A 146 -2.83 42.57 -47.49
CA ALA A 146 -1.66 41.76 -47.79
C ALA A 146 -2.02 40.55 -48.67
N SER A 147 -1.11 40.13 -49.56
CA SER A 147 -1.27 38.90 -50.32
C SER A 147 -1.11 37.65 -49.43
N VAL A 148 -1.85 36.59 -49.76
CA VAL A 148 -1.83 35.32 -49.01
C VAL A 148 -0.45 34.65 -49.05
N GLU A 149 0.31 34.87 -50.13
CA GLU A 149 1.67 34.35 -50.31
C GLU A 149 2.64 34.82 -49.21
N ASN A 150 2.46 36.04 -48.68
CA ASN A 150 3.29 36.57 -47.60
C ASN A 150 3.03 35.90 -46.24
N LEU A 151 1.98 35.08 -46.13
CA LEU A 151 1.54 34.45 -44.88
C LEU A 151 1.80 32.95 -44.82
N GLU A 152 2.42 32.37 -45.86
CA GLU A 152 2.67 30.92 -45.96
C GLU A 152 3.41 30.36 -44.73
N TYR A 153 4.38 31.10 -44.20
CA TYR A 153 5.20 30.68 -43.06
C TYR A 153 4.66 31.15 -41.71
N LEU A 154 3.54 31.87 -41.66
CA LEU A 154 3.00 32.44 -40.43
C LEU A 154 2.70 31.34 -39.39
N GLY A 155 2.09 30.23 -39.82
CA GLY A 155 1.81 29.09 -38.95
C GLY A 155 3.07 28.43 -38.39
N PHE A 156 4.14 28.34 -39.19
CA PHE A 156 5.42 27.80 -38.77
C PHE A 156 6.07 28.68 -37.69
N VAL A 157 6.13 30.00 -37.92
CA VAL A 157 6.71 30.95 -36.97
C VAL A 157 5.91 30.98 -35.66
N LEU A 158 4.57 30.99 -35.74
CA LEU A 158 3.70 30.92 -34.56
C LEU A 158 3.89 29.62 -33.79
N SER A 159 4.03 28.48 -34.48
CA SER A 159 4.29 27.19 -33.84
C SER A 159 5.62 27.19 -33.10
N LEU A 160 6.69 27.70 -33.73
CA LEU A 160 8.02 27.76 -33.14
C LEU A 160 8.03 28.61 -31.87
N ILE A 161 7.41 29.79 -31.92
CA ILE A 161 7.28 30.68 -30.76
C ILE A 161 6.45 30.01 -29.67
N TYR A 162 5.28 29.44 -30.02
CA TYR A 162 4.38 28.79 -29.07
C TYR A 162 5.05 27.65 -28.32
N PHE A 163 5.60 26.66 -29.04
CA PHE A 163 6.21 25.49 -28.40
C PHE A 163 7.45 25.88 -27.59
N THR A 164 8.27 26.81 -28.07
CA THR A 164 9.46 27.28 -27.33
C THR A 164 9.06 27.93 -26.01
N LEU A 165 8.07 28.84 -26.02
CA LEU A 165 7.62 29.54 -24.83
C LEU A 165 6.88 28.64 -23.84
N MET A 166 6.05 27.74 -24.34
CA MET A 166 5.19 26.89 -23.50
C MET A 166 5.91 25.66 -22.92
N THR A 167 6.97 25.18 -23.58
CA THR A 167 7.80 24.10 -23.02
C THR A 167 8.95 24.61 -22.16
N ALA A 168 9.26 25.90 -22.24
CA ALA A 168 10.21 26.55 -21.36
C ALA A 168 9.65 26.75 -19.93
N ASN A 169 10.55 27.18 -19.04
CA ASN A 169 10.26 27.46 -17.63
C ASN A 169 9.03 28.38 -17.42
N MET A 170 8.74 29.28 -18.35
CA MET A 170 7.63 30.23 -18.27
C MET A 170 6.26 29.57 -18.09
N SER A 171 6.05 28.36 -18.64
CA SER A 171 4.80 27.61 -18.51
C SER A 171 5.00 26.30 -17.74
N ASN A 172 6.08 26.21 -16.95
CA ASN A 172 6.43 25.04 -16.15
C ASN A 172 6.47 23.75 -17.02
N GLY A 173 6.92 23.86 -18.28
CA GLY A 173 7.01 22.73 -19.21
C GLY A 173 5.66 22.18 -19.70
N LYS A 174 4.60 22.98 -19.74
CA LYS A 174 3.27 22.52 -20.18
C LYS A 174 2.70 23.41 -21.30
N THR A 175 2.42 22.83 -22.46
CA THR A 175 1.54 23.40 -23.50
C THR A 175 0.07 23.32 -23.10
N ILE A 176 -0.83 23.93 -23.86
CA ILE A 176 -2.28 23.88 -23.57
C ILE A 176 -2.79 22.44 -23.68
N GLY A 177 -2.43 21.73 -24.75
CA GLY A 177 -2.72 20.31 -24.93
C GLY A 177 -2.11 19.46 -23.81
N ALA A 178 -0.87 19.77 -23.40
CA ALA A 178 -0.20 19.07 -22.31
C ALA A 178 -0.92 19.27 -20.96
N ARG A 179 -1.44 20.48 -20.69
CA ARG A 179 -2.27 20.75 -19.50
C ARG A 179 -3.56 19.93 -19.53
N LEU A 180 -4.23 19.84 -20.69
CA LEU A 180 -5.46 19.07 -20.83
C LEU A 180 -5.26 17.57 -20.59
N LEU A 181 -4.10 17.04 -21.01
CA LEU A 181 -3.78 15.61 -20.88
C LEU A 181 -2.91 15.27 -19.66
N LYS A 182 -2.68 16.25 -18.77
CA LYS A 182 -1.90 16.09 -17.54
C LYS A 182 -0.53 15.48 -17.79
N VAL A 183 0.16 15.99 -18.81
CA VAL A 183 1.54 15.63 -19.11
C VAL A 183 2.44 16.85 -18.95
N LYS A 184 3.67 16.63 -18.51
CA LYS A 184 4.64 17.69 -18.26
C LYS A 184 5.96 17.36 -18.96
N VAL A 185 6.55 18.36 -19.58
CA VAL A 185 7.89 18.32 -20.16
C VAL A 185 8.90 18.75 -19.09
N VAL A 186 9.88 17.90 -18.79
CA VAL A 186 10.92 18.15 -17.78
C VAL A 186 12.29 17.71 -18.28
N ASP A 187 13.35 18.20 -17.66
CA ASP A 187 14.72 17.71 -17.84
C ASP A 187 14.99 16.51 -16.93
N GLU A 188 16.22 16.00 -16.94
CA GLU A 188 16.67 14.86 -16.12
C GLU A 188 16.53 15.06 -14.59
N ASN A 189 16.48 16.31 -14.14
CA ASN A 189 16.32 16.71 -12.74
C ASN A 189 14.85 17.03 -12.39
N ALA A 190 13.90 16.57 -13.21
CA ALA A 190 12.47 16.85 -13.12
C ALA A 190 12.11 18.34 -13.13
N SER A 191 13.03 19.20 -13.60
CA SER A 191 12.86 20.64 -13.67
C SER A 191 12.36 21.06 -15.06
N PRO A 192 11.65 22.19 -15.19
CA PRO A 192 11.26 22.72 -16.50
C PRO A 192 12.48 22.98 -17.39
N LEU A 193 12.31 22.86 -18.70
CA LEU A 193 13.41 23.13 -19.62
C LEU A 193 13.80 24.61 -19.63
N ASN A 194 15.10 24.86 -19.75
CA ASN A 194 15.62 26.18 -20.08
C ASN A 194 15.20 26.58 -21.51
N PHE A 195 15.21 27.89 -21.77
CA PHE A 195 14.78 28.45 -23.07
C PHE A 195 15.52 27.84 -24.26
N THR A 196 16.85 27.71 -24.18
CA THR A 196 17.67 27.12 -25.25
C THR A 196 17.30 25.66 -25.54
N LYS A 197 17.12 24.83 -24.50
CA LYS A 197 16.71 23.43 -24.65
C LYS A 197 15.31 23.33 -25.27
N SER A 198 14.40 24.23 -24.87
CA SER A 198 13.04 24.31 -25.40
C SER A 198 12.99 24.76 -26.86
N PHE A 199 13.85 25.70 -27.25
CA PHE A 199 14.00 26.14 -28.64
C PHE A 199 14.54 25.03 -29.53
N ILE A 200 15.64 24.37 -29.12
CA ILE A 200 16.21 23.24 -29.87
C ILE A 200 15.17 22.13 -30.03
N ARG A 201 14.47 21.77 -28.95
CA ARG A 201 13.38 20.79 -28.97
C ARG A 201 12.30 21.17 -29.99
N SER A 202 11.85 22.43 -29.98
CA SER A 202 10.75 22.92 -30.82
C SER A 202 11.16 23.05 -32.29
N ALA A 203 12.37 23.54 -32.55
CA ALA A 203 12.92 23.65 -33.90
C ALA A 203 13.01 22.27 -34.56
N LEU A 204 13.62 21.29 -33.88
CA LEU A 204 13.75 19.92 -34.37
C LEU A 204 12.41 19.22 -34.58
N PHE A 205 11.42 19.54 -33.75
CA PHE A 205 10.07 19.01 -33.89
C PHE A 205 9.38 19.52 -35.17
N LEU A 206 9.69 20.75 -35.61
CA LEU A 206 9.08 21.39 -36.77
C LEU A 206 9.79 21.12 -38.10
N VAL A 207 10.96 20.43 -38.10
CA VAL A 207 11.69 20.08 -39.33
C VAL A 207 11.01 18.92 -40.08
N GLY A 208 9.79 19.12 -40.55
CA GLY A 208 9.14 18.31 -41.57
C GLY A 208 8.85 16.83 -41.25
N PHE A 209 8.27 16.16 -42.24
CA PHE A 209 7.70 14.82 -42.11
C PHE A 209 8.75 13.72 -41.85
N ALA A 210 9.98 13.88 -42.36
CA ALA A 210 11.06 12.93 -42.16
C ALA A 210 11.46 12.81 -40.67
N PHE A 211 11.54 13.94 -39.95
CA PHE A 211 11.86 13.96 -38.53
C PHE A 211 10.69 13.49 -37.64
N PHE A 212 9.46 13.61 -38.14
CA PHE A 212 8.29 13.03 -37.49
C PHE A 212 8.36 11.50 -37.45
N LEU A 213 8.73 10.84 -38.55
CA LEU A 213 8.90 9.39 -38.59
C LEU A 213 10.03 8.91 -37.65
N ILE A 214 11.17 9.61 -37.66
CA ILE A 214 12.30 9.32 -36.76
C ILE A 214 11.87 9.48 -35.29
N THR A 215 11.08 10.52 -34.99
CA THR A 215 10.52 10.74 -33.66
C THR A 215 9.60 9.59 -33.22
N ALA A 216 8.72 9.13 -34.10
CA ALA A 216 7.81 8.03 -33.79
C ALA A 216 8.60 6.74 -33.48
N VAL A 217 9.57 6.38 -34.32
CA VAL A 217 10.44 5.22 -34.10
C VAL A 217 11.17 5.34 -32.76
N SER A 218 11.77 6.49 -32.47
CA SER A 218 12.47 6.74 -31.20
C SER A 218 11.59 6.50 -29.97
N ILE A 219 10.31 6.89 -30.00
CA ILE A 219 9.38 6.71 -28.87
C ILE A 219 9.06 5.23 -28.63
N PHE A 220 8.99 4.40 -29.68
CA PHE A 220 8.66 2.98 -29.56
C PHE A 220 9.85 2.13 -29.11
N PHE A 221 11.06 2.44 -29.58
CA PHE A 221 12.26 1.65 -29.29
C PHE A 221 13.04 2.10 -28.05
N ASN A 222 12.74 3.27 -27.48
CA ASN A 222 13.40 3.75 -26.28
C ASN A 222 12.62 3.38 -25.01
N PRO A 223 13.23 2.78 -23.97
CA PRO A 223 12.55 2.43 -22.72
C PRO A 223 11.96 3.65 -21.99
N LYS A 224 12.61 4.82 -22.14
CA LYS A 224 12.15 6.11 -21.60
C LYS A 224 11.17 6.83 -22.54
N ARG A 225 10.75 6.18 -23.64
CA ARG A 225 9.76 6.64 -24.62
C ARG A 225 10.00 8.07 -25.12
N ARG A 226 11.26 8.42 -25.34
CA ARG A 226 11.70 9.76 -25.75
C ARG A 226 11.61 9.90 -27.28
N GLY A 227 11.03 11.00 -27.75
CA GLY A 227 11.12 11.39 -29.16
C GLY A 227 12.54 11.77 -29.56
N PHE A 228 12.82 11.80 -30.85
CA PHE A 228 14.14 12.21 -31.33
C PHE A 228 14.50 13.64 -30.90
N HIS A 229 13.55 14.56 -31.04
CA HIS A 229 13.65 15.93 -30.54
C HIS A 229 13.82 15.99 -29.01
N ASP A 230 13.23 15.04 -28.26
CA ASP A 230 13.41 14.93 -26.81
C ASP A 230 14.82 14.42 -26.45
N LEU A 231 15.35 13.47 -27.22
CA LEU A 231 16.70 12.92 -27.02
C LEU A 231 17.75 14.01 -27.11
N ILE A 232 17.72 14.79 -28.19
CA ILE A 232 18.68 15.87 -28.43
C ILE A 232 18.54 17.00 -27.42
N SER A 233 17.32 17.35 -27.04
CA SER A 233 17.08 18.45 -26.08
C SER A 233 17.28 18.05 -24.61
N GLY A 234 17.55 16.78 -24.31
CA GLY A 234 17.63 16.30 -22.92
C GLY A 234 16.28 16.23 -22.23
N ALA A 235 15.18 16.28 -22.98
CA ALA A 235 13.83 16.38 -22.45
C ALA A 235 13.19 15.02 -22.17
N TYR A 236 12.30 15.02 -21.20
CA TYR A 236 11.44 13.94 -20.78
C TYR A 236 9.99 14.42 -20.77
N VAL A 237 9.06 13.50 -21.00
CA VAL A 237 7.63 13.79 -20.79
C VAL A 237 7.09 12.78 -19.82
N ILE A 238 6.61 13.31 -18.70
CA ILE A 238 6.09 12.57 -17.58
C ILE A 238 4.58 12.78 -17.49
N GLU A 239 3.88 11.77 -17.00
CA GLU A 239 2.51 11.91 -16.54
C GLU A 239 2.52 12.59 -15.18
N GLU A 240 1.72 13.64 -15.05
CA GLU A 240 1.40 14.19 -13.74
C GLU A 240 0.53 13.15 -13.06
N GLU A 241 0.95 12.69 -11.87
CA GLU A 241 0.10 11.84 -11.05
C GLU A 241 -1.24 12.55 -10.87
N GLU A 242 -2.29 12.00 -11.48
CA GLU A 242 -3.63 12.34 -11.08
C GLU A 242 -3.73 11.97 -9.60
N SER A 243 -4.11 12.94 -8.76
CA SER A 243 -4.93 12.67 -7.58
C SER A 243 -6.23 12.02 -8.07
N SER A 244 -6.13 10.77 -8.51
CA SER A 244 -7.19 10.09 -9.21
C SER A 244 -8.27 9.79 -8.17
N PHE A 245 -9.42 10.41 -8.38
CA PHE A 245 -10.64 10.15 -7.62
C PHE A 245 -10.94 8.63 -7.52
N ALA A 246 -10.50 7.84 -8.50
CA ALA A 246 -10.56 6.38 -8.49
C ALA A 246 -9.54 5.68 -7.56
N SER A 247 -8.29 6.18 -7.46
CA SER A 247 -7.32 5.71 -6.45
C SER A 247 -7.79 6.08 -5.05
N ASN A 248 -8.33 7.29 -4.87
CA ASN A 248 -8.84 7.75 -3.59
C ASN A 248 -10.04 6.91 -3.13
N ALA A 249 -10.98 6.55 -4.01
CA ALA A 249 -12.13 5.73 -3.63
C ALA A 249 -11.74 4.28 -3.23
N PHE A 250 -10.81 3.66 -3.94
CA PHE A 250 -10.32 2.32 -3.58
C PHE A 250 -9.48 2.36 -2.30
N THR A 251 -8.57 3.31 -2.18
CA THR A 251 -7.70 3.47 -1.00
C THR A 251 -8.52 3.87 0.23
N GLN A 252 -9.53 4.74 0.10
CA GLN A 252 -10.46 5.05 1.19
C GLN A 252 -11.32 3.85 1.57
N LYS A 253 -11.78 3.05 0.60
CA LYS A 253 -12.55 1.84 0.90
C LYS A 253 -11.68 0.80 1.60
N ALA A 254 -10.45 0.59 1.16
CA ALA A 254 -9.48 -0.31 1.79
C ALA A 254 -9.13 0.16 3.21
N GLN A 255 -8.86 1.45 3.41
CA GLN A 255 -8.63 2.05 4.73
C GLN A 255 -9.86 1.93 5.63
N LYS A 256 -11.07 2.17 5.11
CA LYS A 256 -12.32 2.03 5.88
C LYS A 256 -12.56 0.59 6.31
N VAL A 257 -12.32 -0.37 5.42
CA VAL A 257 -12.43 -1.81 5.71
C VAL A 257 -11.37 -2.22 6.75
N ALA A 258 -10.11 -1.83 6.57
CA ALA A 258 -9.04 -2.08 7.54
C ALA A 258 -9.37 -1.47 8.92
N LEU A 259 -9.88 -0.24 8.95
CA LEU A 259 -10.30 0.44 10.18
C LEU A 259 -11.50 -0.25 10.83
N GLU A 260 -12.47 -0.74 10.06
CA GLU A 260 -13.58 -1.54 10.59
C GLU A 260 -13.10 -2.88 11.17
N HIS A 261 -12.15 -3.56 10.51
CA HIS A 261 -11.54 -4.77 11.04
C HIS A 261 -10.75 -4.50 12.33
N LEU A 262 -10.00 -3.40 12.39
CA LEU A 262 -9.32 -2.96 13.61
C LEU A 262 -10.31 -2.65 14.73
N LYS A 263 -11.40 -1.93 14.46
CA LYS A 263 -12.46 -1.64 15.45
C LYS A 263 -13.16 -2.91 15.94
N ARG A 264 -13.42 -3.87 15.05
CA ARG A 264 -13.97 -5.19 15.43
C ARG A 264 -12.98 -5.99 16.27
N ALA A 265 -11.70 -6.00 15.89
CA ALA A 265 -10.64 -6.66 16.65
C ALA A 265 -10.49 -6.02 18.05
N GLN A 266 -10.52 -4.69 18.14
CA GLN A 266 -10.55 -3.95 19.42
C GLN A 266 -11.79 -4.30 20.25
N GLY A 267 -12.97 -4.41 19.63
CA GLY A 267 -14.21 -4.80 20.32
C GLY A 267 -14.16 -6.24 20.87
N ILE A 268 -13.68 -7.19 20.07
CA ILE A 268 -13.44 -8.58 20.50
C ILE A 268 -12.39 -8.61 21.61
N GLY A 269 -11.34 -7.81 21.47
CA GLY A 269 -10.30 -7.64 22.47
C GLY A 269 -10.84 -7.11 23.80
N MET A 270 -11.67 -6.08 23.78
CA MET A 270 -12.31 -5.51 24.96
C MET A 270 -13.21 -6.53 25.66
N LYS A 271 -13.96 -7.34 24.90
CA LYS A 271 -14.76 -8.44 25.46
C LYS A 271 -13.88 -9.47 26.15
N LYS A 272 -12.75 -9.87 25.54
CA LYS A 272 -11.78 -10.79 26.18
C LYS A 272 -11.15 -10.18 27.43
N LEU A 273 -10.83 -8.88 27.44
CA LEU A 273 -10.36 -8.20 28.64
C LEU A 273 -11.39 -8.28 29.78
N GLN A 274 -12.66 -8.02 29.48
CA GLN A 274 -13.74 -8.15 30.47
C GLN A 274 -13.84 -9.57 31.01
N GLU A 275 -13.76 -10.59 30.15
CA GLU A 275 -13.75 -12.00 30.55
C GLU A 275 -12.54 -12.32 31.45
N SER A 276 -11.34 -11.85 31.10
CA SER A 276 -10.13 -12.01 31.92
C SER A 276 -10.27 -11.35 33.29
N VAL A 277 -10.82 -10.14 33.36
CA VAL A 277 -11.05 -9.43 34.64
C VAL A 277 -12.05 -10.19 35.52
N VAL A 278 -13.15 -10.70 34.93
CA VAL A 278 -14.11 -11.54 35.66
C VAL A 278 -13.44 -12.80 36.20
N GLN A 279 -12.58 -13.44 35.40
CA GLN A 279 -11.83 -14.62 35.82
C GLN A 279 -10.87 -14.30 36.96
N ILE A 280 -10.12 -13.20 36.90
CA ILE A 280 -9.23 -12.75 37.98
C ILE A 280 -10.02 -12.56 39.27
N ASN A 281 -11.14 -11.83 39.24
CA ASN A 281 -11.98 -11.61 40.41
C ASN A 281 -12.47 -12.94 41.02
N SER A 282 -12.88 -13.89 40.18
CA SER A 282 -13.29 -15.23 40.65
C SER A 282 -12.14 -16.08 41.21
N SER A 283 -10.89 -15.71 40.90
CA SER A 283 -9.67 -16.40 41.31
C SER A 283 -9.09 -15.83 42.61
N MET A 284 -9.35 -14.55 42.92
CA MET A 284 -8.80 -13.85 44.09
C MET A 284 -8.97 -14.62 45.41
N PRO A 285 -10.15 -15.18 45.75
CA PRO A 285 -10.31 -15.87 47.03
C PRO A 285 -9.39 -17.10 47.18
N TYR A 286 -9.02 -17.74 46.07
CA TYR A 286 -8.13 -18.90 46.10
C TYR A 286 -6.66 -18.48 46.22
N LEU A 287 -6.29 -17.35 45.62
CA LEU A 287 -4.95 -16.77 45.75
C LEU A 287 -4.71 -16.26 47.17
N GLU A 288 -5.68 -15.57 47.76
CA GLU A 288 -5.60 -15.08 49.14
C GLU A 288 -5.47 -16.24 50.14
N ASN A 289 -6.28 -17.29 49.99
CA ASN A 289 -6.17 -18.47 50.84
C ASN A 289 -4.83 -19.24 50.65
N ALA A 290 -4.20 -19.08 49.49
CA ALA A 290 -2.87 -19.60 49.19
C ALA A 290 -1.73 -18.69 49.69
N GLY A 291 -2.04 -17.59 50.39
CA GLY A 291 -1.06 -16.64 50.90
C GLY A 291 -0.53 -15.69 49.82
N TYR A 292 -1.34 -15.30 48.83
CA TYR A 292 -0.96 -14.32 47.82
C TYR A 292 -1.94 -13.16 47.77
N THR A 293 -1.43 -11.94 47.66
CA THR A 293 -2.23 -10.73 47.45
C THR A 293 -1.88 -10.12 46.11
N ILE A 294 -2.88 -9.57 45.41
CA ILE A 294 -2.63 -8.82 44.18
C ILE A 294 -1.97 -7.49 44.56
N ALA A 295 -0.78 -7.27 44.03
CA ALA A 295 -0.03 -6.04 44.24
C ALA A 295 -0.33 -5.02 43.13
N GLU A 296 -0.47 -5.49 41.89
CA GLU A 296 -0.64 -4.63 40.73
C GLU A 296 -1.39 -5.36 39.61
N LEU A 297 -2.16 -4.60 38.84
CA LEU A 297 -2.90 -5.05 37.68
C LEU A 297 -2.54 -4.13 36.50
N GLU A 298 -1.85 -4.67 35.51
CA GLU A 298 -1.53 -3.96 34.28
C GLU A 298 -2.42 -4.47 33.14
N MET A 299 -2.85 -3.54 32.29
CA MET A 299 -3.66 -3.87 31.12
C MET A 299 -3.02 -3.25 29.89
N GLU A 300 -2.61 -4.08 28.95
CA GLU A 300 -2.15 -3.63 27.64
C GLU A 300 -3.34 -3.58 26.68
N LEU A 301 -3.66 -2.38 26.20
CA LEU A 301 -4.74 -2.12 25.26
C LEU A 301 -4.18 -2.14 23.83
N GLY A 302 -4.77 -2.94 22.94
CA GLY A 302 -4.31 -3.06 21.56
C GLY A 302 -5.13 -4.06 20.74
N VAL A 303 -4.62 -4.42 19.56
CA VAL A 303 -5.26 -5.44 18.69
C VAL A 303 -5.23 -6.83 19.33
N SER A 304 -4.19 -7.12 20.12
CA SER A 304 -4.07 -8.31 20.96
C SER A 304 -3.95 -7.88 22.42
N PRO A 305 -5.06 -7.63 23.11
CA PRO A 305 -5.01 -7.15 24.48
C PRO A 305 -4.52 -8.23 25.44
N LYS A 306 -3.91 -7.77 26.54
CA LYS A 306 -3.30 -8.62 27.54
C LYS A 306 -3.55 -8.05 28.93
N VAL A 307 -3.86 -8.92 29.89
CA VAL A 307 -3.95 -8.54 31.30
C VAL A 307 -2.80 -9.17 32.04
N ILE A 308 -2.04 -8.37 32.78
CA ILE A 308 -0.93 -8.82 33.60
C ILE A 308 -1.30 -8.60 35.06
N VAL A 309 -1.23 -9.65 35.86
CA VAL A 309 -1.51 -9.60 37.29
C VAL A 309 -0.22 -9.88 38.02
N ILE A 310 0.20 -8.94 38.86
CA ILE A 310 1.36 -9.11 39.73
C ILE A 310 0.83 -9.44 41.12
N VAL A 311 1.18 -10.61 41.63
CA VAL A 311 0.85 -11.03 43.00
C VAL A 311 2.10 -11.08 43.85
N LYS A 312 1.99 -10.64 45.10
CA LYS A 312 3.02 -10.74 46.12
C LYS A 312 2.68 -11.86 47.11
N MET A 313 3.70 -12.55 47.58
CA MET A 313 3.54 -13.60 48.58
C MET A 313 3.39 -12.97 49.97
N ASN A 314 2.34 -13.39 50.68
CA ASN A 314 2.09 -13.12 52.09
C ASN A 314 2.30 -14.41 52.90
N ASN A 315 2.84 -14.30 54.11
CA ASN A 315 3.25 -15.48 54.91
C ASN A 315 2.08 -16.18 55.63
N GLU A 316 0.84 -15.73 55.42
CA GLU A 316 -0.35 -16.28 56.05
C GLU A 316 -1.13 -17.14 55.04
N THR A 317 -1.02 -18.47 55.16
CA THR A 317 -1.72 -19.43 54.32
C THR A 317 -2.83 -20.10 55.14
N THR A 318 -4.06 -20.12 54.63
CA THR A 318 -5.23 -20.69 55.35
C THR A 318 -5.62 -22.07 54.85
N LEU A 319 -5.21 -22.46 53.63
CA LEU A 319 -5.53 -23.75 53.02
C LEU A 319 -4.27 -24.51 52.61
N THR A 320 -4.32 -25.84 52.73
CA THR A 320 -3.26 -26.70 52.20
C THR A 320 -3.34 -26.80 50.68
N MET A 321 -2.19 -27.06 50.03
CA MET A 321 -2.08 -27.01 48.58
C MET A 321 -2.88 -28.11 47.86
N ASP A 322 -3.22 -29.19 48.56
CA ASP A 322 -4.08 -30.27 48.06
C ASP A 322 -5.57 -29.89 48.14
N GLU A 323 -5.99 -29.18 49.19
CA GLU A 323 -7.36 -28.63 49.32
C GLU A 323 -7.64 -27.55 48.26
N LEU A 324 -6.64 -26.73 47.95
CA LEU A 324 -6.73 -25.72 46.89
C LEU A 324 -6.93 -26.37 45.51
N LYS A 325 -6.19 -27.45 45.21
CA LYS A 325 -6.32 -28.17 43.93
C LYS A 325 -7.70 -28.78 43.72
N GLU A 326 -8.26 -29.38 44.76
CA GLU A 326 -9.59 -29.99 44.68
C GLU A 326 -10.68 -28.93 44.42
N LYS A 327 -10.59 -27.77 45.07
CA LYS A 327 -11.55 -26.67 44.91
C LYS A 327 -11.48 -25.95 43.56
N VAL A 328 -10.39 -26.11 42.80
CA VAL A 328 -10.16 -25.37 41.54
C VAL A 328 -10.13 -26.27 40.31
N LYS A 329 -10.48 -27.55 40.46
CA LYS A 329 -10.41 -28.58 39.42
C LYS A 329 -11.19 -28.21 38.14
N ASP A 330 -12.32 -27.53 38.30
CA ASP A 330 -13.19 -27.14 37.18
C ASP A 330 -12.89 -25.74 36.62
N LYS A 331 -11.83 -25.08 37.09
CA LYS A 331 -11.47 -23.70 36.71
C LYS A 331 -10.05 -23.66 36.14
N PRO A 332 -9.85 -23.89 34.83
CA PRO A 332 -8.53 -24.16 34.24
C PRO A 332 -7.49 -23.04 34.48
N ILE A 333 -7.93 -21.78 34.48
CA ILE A 333 -7.05 -20.64 34.76
C ILE A 333 -6.64 -20.62 36.23
N VAL A 334 -7.56 -20.89 37.15
CA VAL A 334 -7.26 -20.99 38.58
C VAL A 334 -6.33 -22.18 38.86
N THR A 335 -6.54 -23.30 38.17
CA THR A 335 -5.64 -24.46 38.24
C THR A 335 -4.23 -24.10 37.78
N MET A 336 -4.09 -23.35 36.68
CA MET A 336 -2.80 -22.84 36.20
C MET A 336 -2.12 -21.96 37.25
N LEU A 337 -2.85 -21.05 37.88
CA LEU A 337 -2.35 -20.19 38.94
C LEU A 337 -1.85 -20.99 40.14
N VAL A 338 -2.65 -21.94 40.65
CA VAL A 338 -2.28 -22.81 41.77
C VAL A 338 -1.06 -23.68 41.42
N ASN A 339 -0.98 -24.18 40.19
CA ASN A 339 0.20 -24.93 39.74
C ASN A 339 1.46 -24.05 39.65
N ALA A 340 1.33 -22.80 39.23
CA ALA A 340 2.44 -21.87 39.20
C ALA A 340 2.92 -21.50 40.61
N ILE A 341 2.00 -21.37 41.58
CA ILE A 341 2.31 -21.25 43.01
C ILE A 341 3.13 -22.44 43.51
N LYS A 342 2.67 -23.66 43.22
CA LYS A 342 3.42 -24.87 43.60
C LYS A 342 4.81 -24.89 42.95
N MET A 343 4.89 -24.58 41.66
CA MET A 343 6.13 -24.55 40.92
C MET A 343 7.10 -23.50 41.47
N SER A 344 6.61 -22.31 41.86
CA SER A 344 7.38 -21.26 42.54
C SER A 344 8.00 -21.77 43.85
N ALA A 345 7.17 -22.39 44.71
CA ALA A 345 7.62 -22.93 45.99
C ALA A 345 8.65 -24.07 45.82
N ASP A 346 8.42 -24.96 44.84
CA ASP A 346 9.34 -26.05 44.53
C ASP A 346 10.66 -25.55 43.92
N LEU A 347 10.60 -24.52 43.06
CA LEU A 347 11.78 -23.85 42.49
C LEU A 347 12.58 -23.11 43.56
N GLN A 348 11.93 -22.41 44.48
CA GLN A 348 12.61 -21.72 45.59
C GLN A 348 13.39 -22.70 46.49
N LYS A 349 12.88 -23.92 46.71
CA LYS A 349 13.60 -24.96 47.45
C LYS A 349 14.83 -25.49 46.70
N LYS A 350 14.81 -25.47 45.37
CA LYS A 350 15.85 -26.04 44.50
C LYS A 350 16.87 -25.00 44.02
N ILE A 351 16.47 -23.74 43.92
CA ILE A 351 17.27 -22.63 43.40
C ILE A 351 17.53 -21.65 44.54
N SER A 352 18.75 -21.66 45.07
CA SER A 352 19.24 -20.64 45.99
C SER A 352 19.97 -19.55 45.19
N ILE A 353 19.30 -18.42 44.95
CA ILE A 353 19.96 -17.23 44.40
C ILE A 353 20.50 -16.43 45.58
N LYS A 354 21.82 -16.24 45.62
CA LYS A 354 22.51 -15.60 46.73
C LYS A 354 21.94 -14.20 46.96
N SER A 355 21.44 -13.94 48.17
CA SER A 355 20.81 -12.66 48.55
C SER A 355 19.53 -12.30 47.80
N MET A 356 18.78 -13.25 47.24
CA MET A 356 17.45 -12.99 46.64
C MET A 356 16.45 -14.06 47.05
N ARG A 357 15.19 -13.65 47.28
CA ARG A 357 14.07 -14.55 47.57
C ARG A 357 12.94 -14.34 46.59
N SER A 358 12.14 -15.39 46.36
CA SER A 358 10.88 -15.25 45.63
C SER A 358 9.97 -14.32 46.44
N VAL A 359 9.49 -13.25 45.81
CA VAL A 359 8.61 -12.26 46.43
C VAL A 359 7.21 -12.27 45.82
N GLY A 360 7.02 -12.97 44.71
CA GLY A 360 5.76 -12.97 43.98
C GLY A 360 5.85 -13.60 42.60
N MET A 361 4.82 -13.37 41.79
CA MET A 361 4.76 -13.80 40.40
C MET A 361 3.98 -12.81 39.54
N GLU A 362 4.34 -12.75 38.28
CA GLU A 362 3.65 -12.02 37.22
C GLU A 362 2.90 -13.04 36.36
N ILE A 363 1.58 -12.90 36.28
CA ILE A 363 0.71 -13.77 35.50
C ILE A 363 0.22 -12.97 34.30
N SER A 364 0.55 -13.41 33.10
CA SER A 364 0.06 -12.84 31.85
C SER A 364 -1.12 -13.66 31.32
N LEU A 365 -2.30 -13.06 31.29
CA LEU A 365 -3.50 -13.58 30.64
C LEU A 365 -3.60 -12.99 29.24
N ALA A 366 -3.00 -13.68 28.28
CA ALA A 366 -3.07 -13.41 26.84
C ALA A 366 -3.67 -14.61 26.09
N VAL A 367 -3.67 -14.57 24.75
CA VAL A 367 -4.01 -15.75 23.92
C VAL A 367 -3.20 -16.98 24.35
N THR A 368 -1.93 -16.76 24.69
CA THR A 368 -1.06 -17.76 25.33
C THR A 368 -0.78 -17.29 26.76
N PRO A 369 -1.33 -17.94 27.79
CA PRO A 369 -1.08 -17.55 29.17
C PRO A 369 0.35 -17.91 29.59
N SER A 370 0.95 -17.09 30.45
CA SER A 370 2.28 -17.35 31.00
C SER A 370 2.42 -16.88 32.44
N VAL A 371 3.37 -17.46 33.17
CA VAL A 371 3.70 -17.07 34.54
C VAL A 371 5.21 -16.88 34.66
N LYS A 372 5.62 -15.75 35.25
CA LYS A 372 7.01 -15.45 35.61
C LYS A 372 7.13 -15.32 37.12
N LEU A 373 8.25 -15.76 37.67
CA LEU A 373 8.54 -15.63 39.11
C LEU A 373 9.35 -14.36 39.35
N LEU A 374 8.97 -13.61 40.38
CA LEU A 374 9.65 -12.38 40.77
C LEU A 374 10.58 -12.65 41.95
N PHE A 375 11.86 -12.35 41.76
CA PHE A 375 12.88 -12.42 42.81
C PHE A 375 13.33 -11.02 43.18
N ALA A 376 13.43 -10.75 44.48
CA ALA A 376 13.98 -9.49 44.99
C ALA A 376 14.94 -9.76 46.14
N ARG A 377 15.84 -8.79 46.37
CA ARG A 377 16.89 -8.85 47.39
C ARG A 377 16.36 -8.61 48.79
#